data_AF-A0A0G4MMY3-F1
#
_entry.id   AF-A0A0G4MMY3-F1
#
_cell.length_a   1.000
_cell.length_b   1.000
_cell.length_c   1.000
_cell.angle_alpha   90.00
_cell.angle_beta   90.00
_cell.angle_gamma   90.00
#
_symmetry.space_group_name_H-M   'P 1'
#
loop_
_entity.id
_entity.type
_entity.pdbx_description
1 polymer ?
#
loop_
_entity_poly.entity_id
_entity_poly.type
_entity_poly.pdbx_seq_one_letter_code
_entity_poly.pdbx_strand_id
1 'polypeptide(L)'
;MWITNSMEADFFIVFTNLDHSKGYKGITAFVVEKGTEGFSIAKKEKKLGIKASSTCVINLDDVKIPKENLLGEKGQGYKYAISLLNEGRIGIAAQMTGLALGSWENAV
;
A
#
# COMPACT_ATOMS: atom_id res chain seq x y z
N MET A 1 5.53 3.51 5.79
CA MET A 1 6.80 3.56 5.02
C MET A 1 6.68 2.63 3.81
N TRP A 2 7.47 2.86 2.75
CA TRP A 2 7.51 2.03 1.53
C TRP A 2 6.19 1.98 0.74
N ILE A 3 5.46 3.10 0.68
CA ILE A 3 4.16 3.13 0.01
C ILE A 3 4.36 3.47 -1.47
N THR A 4 4.19 2.48 -2.34
CA THR A 4 4.31 2.61 -3.79
C THR A 4 3.20 3.51 -4.36
N ASN A 5 3.51 4.29 -5.38
CA ASN A 5 2.61 5.24 -6.07
C ASN A 5 2.11 6.41 -5.21
N SER A 6 2.72 6.67 -4.05
CA SER A 6 2.27 7.72 -3.13
C SER A 6 2.13 9.12 -3.75
N MET A 7 2.99 9.49 -4.70
CA MET A 7 2.92 10.81 -5.34
C MET A 7 1.74 10.93 -6.30
N GLU A 8 1.38 9.83 -6.96
CA GLU A 8 0.36 9.77 -8.00
C GLU A 8 -1.02 9.36 -7.47
N ALA A 9 -1.09 8.60 -6.38
CA ALA A 9 -2.35 8.07 -5.85
C ALA A 9 -3.28 9.17 -5.31
N ASP A 10 -4.58 9.04 -5.59
CA ASP A 10 -5.64 9.90 -5.05
C ASP A 10 -6.24 9.35 -3.76
N PHE A 11 -6.06 8.06 -3.49
CA PHE A 11 -6.51 7.40 -2.26
C PHE A 11 -5.56 6.27 -1.85
N PHE A 12 -5.67 5.87 -0.58
CA PHE A 12 -4.82 4.90 0.06
C PHE A 12 -5.67 3.89 0.82
N ILE A 13 -5.38 2.60 0.64
CA ILE A 13 -5.93 1.56 1.51
C ILE A 13 -5.01 1.44 2.72
N VAL A 14 -5.48 1.91 3.87
CA VAL A 14 -4.74 1.92 5.13
C VAL A 14 -5.27 0.84 6.05
N PHE A 15 -4.37 -0.03 6.53
CA PHE A 15 -4.68 -1.05 7.52
C PHE A 15 -4.26 -0.56 8.89
N THR A 16 -5.21 -0.37 9.80
CA THR A 16 -4.97 0.13 11.17
C THR A 16 -5.61 -0.79 12.20
N ASN A 17 -5.08 -0.81 13.42
CA ASN A 17 -5.60 -1.64 14.50
C ASN A 17 -6.58 -0.86 15.36
N LEU A 18 -7.86 -1.26 15.37
CA LEU A 18 -8.90 -0.63 16.18
C LEU A 18 -9.02 -1.26 17.58
N ASP A 19 -8.36 -2.38 17.82
CA ASP A 19 -8.40 -3.10 19.09
C ASP A 19 -7.10 -3.89 19.29
N HIS A 20 -6.10 -3.21 19.85
CA HIS A 20 -4.77 -3.78 20.08
C HIS A 20 -4.80 -5.03 20.97
N SER A 21 -5.81 -5.18 21.84
CA SER A 21 -5.95 -6.36 22.71
C SER A 21 -6.18 -7.65 21.92
N LYS A 22 -6.73 -7.54 20.70
CA LYS A 22 -6.99 -8.67 19.79
C LYS A 22 -5.83 -8.95 18.82
N GLY A 23 -4.72 -8.24 18.95
CA GLY A 23 -3.57 -8.38 18.05
C GLY A 23 -3.96 -8.18 16.59
N TYR A 24 -3.55 -9.09 15.70
CA TYR A 24 -3.84 -8.99 14.27
C TYR A 24 -5.34 -9.04 13.92
N LYS A 25 -6.18 -9.60 14.80
CA LYS A 25 -7.64 -9.66 14.62
C LYS A 25 -8.34 -8.31 14.88
N GLY A 26 -7.62 -7.32 15.39
CA GLY A 26 -8.12 -5.94 15.50
C GLY A 26 -7.83 -5.09 14.24
N ILE A 27 -7.02 -5.60 13.31
CA ILE A 27 -6.65 -4.88 12.08
C ILE A 27 -7.88 -4.72 11.18
N THR A 28 -8.11 -3.51 10.73
CA THR A 28 -9.25 -3.09 9.91
C THR A 28 -8.74 -2.25 8.74
N ALA A 29 -9.37 -2.38 7.57
CA ALA A 29 -8.98 -1.66 6.36
C ALA A 29 -9.87 -0.44 6.15
N PHE A 30 -9.28 0.67 5.72
CA PHE A 30 -9.97 1.92 5.42
C PHE A 30 -9.47 2.52 4.11
N VAL A 31 -10.36 3.20 3.40
CA VAL A 31 -10.00 4.08 2.29
C VAL A 31 -9.72 5.48 2.84
N VAL A 32 -8.52 6.00 2.61
CA VAL A 32 -8.11 7.34 3.04
C VAL A 32 -7.80 8.15 1.79
N GLU A 33 -8.48 9.27 1.59
CA GLU A 33 -8.27 10.15 0.44
C GLU A 33 -7.02 11.01 0.62
N LYS A 34 -6.33 11.29 -0.48
CA LYS A 34 -5.21 12.23 -0.47
C LYS A 34 -5.73 13.63 -0.15
N GLY A 35 -5.10 14.27 0.83
CA GLY A 35 -5.47 15.62 1.25
C GLY A 35 -6.49 15.67 2.39
N THR A 36 -6.92 14.52 2.94
CA THR A 36 -7.61 14.50 4.24
C THR A 36 -6.76 15.23 5.29
N GLU A 37 -7.38 16.03 6.15
CA GLU A 37 -6.68 16.72 7.24
C GLU A 37 -5.86 15.72 8.09
N GLY A 38 -4.61 16.06 8.39
CA GLY A 38 -3.68 15.18 9.10
C GLY A 38 -2.91 14.18 8.23
N PHE A 39 -3.30 14.00 6.97
CA PHE A 39 -2.61 13.13 6.02
C PHE A 39 -1.49 13.90 5.32
N SER A 40 -0.28 13.34 5.26
CA SER A 40 0.80 13.91 4.44
C SER A 40 1.71 12.85 3.83
N ILE A 41 2.28 13.18 2.67
CA ILE A 41 3.26 12.35 1.97
C ILE A 41 4.64 12.98 2.19
N ALA A 42 5.56 12.22 2.79
CA ALA A 42 6.94 12.63 2.93
C ALA A 42 7.69 12.58 1.58
N LYS A 43 8.94 13.04 1.57
CA LYS A 43 9.79 13.03 0.37
C LYS A 43 9.90 11.62 -0.24
N LYS A 44 9.96 11.58 -1.58
CA LYS A 44 10.21 10.35 -2.35
C LYS A 44 11.57 9.73 -1.99
N GLU A 45 11.59 8.42 -1.78
CA GLU A 45 12.78 7.66 -1.46
C GLU A 45 13.76 7.59 -2.64
N LYS A 46 15.06 7.66 -2.33
CA LYS A 46 16.14 7.44 -3.30
C LYS A 46 16.42 5.94 -3.39
N LYS A 47 15.98 5.31 -4.48
CA LYS A 47 16.07 3.85 -4.69
C LYS A 47 17.17 3.47 -5.70
N LEU A 48 17.70 2.26 -5.56
CA LEU A 48 18.64 1.66 -6.52
C LEU A 48 18.02 1.51 -7.92
N GLY A 49 16.82 0.93 -7.99
CA GLY A 49 16.04 0.69 -9.21
C GLY A 49 14.57 1.09 -9.02
N ILE A 50 13.73 0.83 -10.04
CA ILE A 50 12.30 1.20 -10.06
C ILE A 50 12.13 2.69 -9.68
N LYS A 51 13.00 3.55 -10.22
CA LYS A 51 13.10 4.96 -9.83
C LYS A 51 11.91 5.80 -10.29
N ALA A 52 11.28 5.40 -11.40
CA ALA A 52 10.09 6.05 -11.94
C ALA A 52 8.92 5.98 -10.94
N SER A 53 8.60 4.77 -10.46
CA SER A 53 7.55 4.59 -9.45
C SER A 53 7.89 5.34 -8.16
N SER A 54 6.96 6.17 -7.68
CA SER A 54 7.13 6.85 -6.42
C SER A 54 7.03 5.86 -5.25
N THR A 55 7.85 6.08 -4.24
CA THR A 55 7.81 5.31 -3.00
C THR A 55 8.12 6.29 -1.89
N CYS A 56 7.18 6.47 -0.96
CA CYS A 56 7.27 7.50 0.07
C CYS A 56 6.92 6.93 1.44
N VAL A 57 7.21 7.72 2.48
CA VAL A 57 6.55 7.58 3.78
C VAL A 57 5.23 8.35 3.73
N ILE A 58 4.18 7.78 4.29
CA ILE A 58 2.90 8.45 4.54
C ILE A 58 2.82 8.68 6.04
N ASN A 59 2.47 9.89 6.45
CA ASN A 59 2.18 10.24 7.84
C ASN A 59 0.68 10.43 8.01
N LEU A 60 0.15 9.92 9.13
CA LEU A 60 -1.25 10.03 9.52
C LEU A 60 -1.26 10.61 10.93
N ASP A 61 -1.57 11.90 11.04
CA ASP A 61 -1.60 12.64 12.30
C ASP A 61 -3.02 13.11 12.58
N ASP A 62 -3.70 12.47 13.54
CA ASP A 62 -5.11 12.73 13.88
C ASP A 62 -6.08 12.77 12.67
N VAL A 63 -5.81 11.94 11.66
CA VAL A 63 -6.64 11.83 10.45
C VAL A 63 -8.05 11.36 10.80
N LYS A 64 -9.05 12.17 10.46
CA LYS A 64 -10.47 11.83 10.63
C LYS A 64 -11.00 11.19 9.37
N ILE A 65 -11.54 9.98 9.50
CA ILE A 65 -12.12 9.22 8.39
C ILE A 65 -13.61 8.96 8.65
N PRO A 66 -14.48 9.15 7.65
CA PRO A 66 -15.89 8.79 7.75
C PRO A 66 -16.07 7.28 7.95
N LYS A 67 -17.20 6.86 8.54
CA LYS A 67 -17.47 5.44 8.83
C LYS A 67 -17.65 4.62 7.54
N GLU A 68 -18.19 5.25 6.51
CA GLU A 68 -18.43 4.74 5.16
C GLU A 68 -17.14 4.40 4.41
N ASN A 69 -16.00 4.96 4.84
CA ASN A 69 -14.69 4.61 4.29
C ASN A 69 -14.12 3.29 4.85
N LEU A 70 -14.84 2.61 5.75
CA LEU A 70 -14.53 1.25 6.16
C LEU A 70 -14.59 0.31 4.96
N LEU A 71 -13.46 -0.33 4.64
CA LEU A 71 -13.40 -1.32 3.57
C LEU A 71 -13.67 -2.72 4.14
N GLY A 72 -14.86 -3.25 3.84
CA GLY A 72 -15.30 -4.56 4.33
C GLY A 72 -15.72 -4.51 5.80
N GLU A 73 -15.25 -5.48 6.60
CA GLU A 73 -15.68 -5.64 7.99
C GLU A 73 -14.58 -5.27 9.00
N LYS A 74 -14.99 -4.74 10.16
CA LYS A 74 -14.11 -4.46 11.29
C LYS A 74 -13.39 -5.73 11.75
N GLY A 75 -12.07 -5.65 11.92
CA GLY A 75 -11.21 -6.77 12.35
C GLY A 75 -10.83 -7.77 11.26
N GLN A 76 -11.34 -7.61 10.03
CA GLN A 76 -10.98 -8.48 8.89
C GLN A 76 -9.82 -7.93 8.04
N GLY A 77 -9.28 -6.76 8.37
CA GLY A 77 -8.26 -6.07 7.58
C GLY A 77 -7.00 -6.91 7.34
N TYR A 78 -6.55 -7.69 8.34
CA TYR A 78 -5.41 -8.58 8.16
C TYR A 78 -5.67 -9.65 7.09
N LYS A 79 -6.87 -10.23 7.08
CA LYS A 79 -7.29 -11.25 6.10
C LYS A 79 -7.32 -10.65 4.70
N TYR A 80 -7.85 -9.44 4.55
CA TYR A 80 -7.86 -8.72 3.27
C TYR A 80 -6.44 -8.43 2.78
N ALA A 81 -5.57 -7.92 3.66
CA ALA A 81 -4.18 -7.61 3.33
C ALA A 81 -3.42 -8.84 2.82
N ILE A 82 -3.51 -9.98 3.52
CA ILE A 82 -2.78 -11.18 3.09
C ILE A 82 -3.36 -11.79 1.81
N SER A 83 -4.68 -11.73 1.62
CA SER A 83 -5.31 -12.20 0.38
C SER A 83 -4.84 -11.36 -0.81
N LEU A 84 -4.83 -10.03 -0.68
CA LEU A 84 -4.33 -9.11 -1.70
C LEU A 84 -2.85 -9.38 -2.02
N LEU A 85 -2.02 -9.64 -1.00
CA LEU A 85 -0.62 -9.96 -1.20
C LEU A 85 -0.40 -11.31 -1.90
N ASN A 86 -1.27 -12.31 -1.65
CA ASN A 86 -1.19 -13.60 -2.36
C ASN A 86 -1.39 -13.43 -3.86
N GLU A 87 -2.39 -12.65 -4.27
CA GLU A 87 -2.63 -12.34 -5.68
C GLU A 87 -1.53 -11.42 -6.25
N GLY A 88 -1.15 -10.39 -5.50
CA GLY A 88 -0.10 -9.45 -5.90
C GLY A 88 1.26 -10.13 -6.15
N ARG A 89 1.59 -11.20 -5.41
CA ARG A 89 2.80 -11.99 -5.64
C ARG A 89 2.87 -12.58 -7.04
N ILE A 90 1.73 -12.96 -7.63
CA ILE A 90 1.67 -13.46 -9.00
C ILE A 90 2.00 -12.33 -9.99
N GLY A 91 1.47 -11.13 -9.76
CA GLY A 91 1.80 -9.95 -10.57
C GLY A 91 3.29 -9.57 -10.50
N ILE A 92 3.89 -9.66 -9.31
CA ILE A 92 5.34 -9.44 -9.16
C ILE A 92 6.16 -10.55 -9.83
N ALA A 93 5.74 -11.81 -9.76
CA ALA A 93 6.40 -12.89 -10.49
C ALA A 93 6.38 -12.62 -12.01
N ALA A 94 5.24 -12.20 -12.56
CA ALA A 94 5.13 -11.79 -13.95
C ALA A 94 6.04 -10.59 -14.29
N GLN A 95 6.11 -9.58 -13.42
CA GLN A 95 7.01 -8.44 -13.56
C GLN A 95 8.48 -8.87 -13.66
N MET A 96 8.91 -9.79 -12.79
CA MET A 96 10.30 -10.28 -12.78
C MET A 96 10.61 -11.11 -14.02
N THR A 97 9.69 -11.98 -14.45
CA THR A 97 9.84 -12.76 -15.69
C THR A 97 9.95 -11.86 -16.91
N GLY A 98 9.10 -10.84 -17.03
CA GLY A 98 9.16 -9.89 -18.15
C GLY A 98 10.47 -9.10 -18.17
N LEU A 99 10.96 -8.67 -17.01
CA LEU A 99 12.28 -8.01 -16.91
C LEU A 99 13.42 -8.94 -17.34
N ALA A 100 13.40 -10.20 -16.89
CA ALA A 100 14.44 -11.17 -17.22
C ALA A 100 14.44 -11.50 -18.72
N LEU A 101 13.27 -11.75 -19.31
CA LEU A 101 13.14 -12.03 -20.74
C LEU A 101 13.61 -10.85 -21.59
N GLY A 102 13.10 -9.65 -21.31
CA GLY A 102 13.53 -8.46 -22.05
C GLY A 102 15.03 -8.22 -21.95
N SER A 103 15.64 -8.47 -20.79
CA SER A 103 17.09 -8.35 -20.62
C SER A 103 17.85 -9.37 -21.45
N TRP A 104 17.38 -10.63 -21.49
CA TRP A 104 17.97 -11.69 -22.30
C TRP A 104 17.90 -11.38 -23.79
N GLU A 105 16.72 -11.01 -24.31
CA GLU A 105 16.49 -10.68 -25.72
C GLU A 105 17.30 -9.47 -26.20
N ASN A 106 17.65 -8.54 -25.31
CA ASN A 106 18.51 -7.41 -25.66
C ASN A 106 20.01 -7.76 -25.63
N ALA A 107 20.39 -8.88 -24.99
CA ALA A 107 21.78 -9.28 -24.85
C ALA A 107 22.25 -10.25 -25.94
N VAL A 108 21.32 -10.99 -26.56
CA VAL A 108 21.58 -11.93 -27.67
C VAL A 108 21.29 -11.32 -29.02
#